data_AF-A0A0F9EG35-F1
#
_entry.id   AF-A0A0F9EG35-F1
#
_cell.length_a   1.000
_cell.length_b   1.000
_cell.length_c   1.000
_cell.angle_alpha   90.00
_cell.angle_beta   90.00
_cell.angle_gamma   90.00
#
_symmetry.space_group_name_H-M   'P 1'
#
loop_
_entity.id
_entity.type
_entity.pdbx_description
1 polymer ?
#
loop_
_entity_poly.entity_id
_entity_poly.type
_entity_poly.pdbx_seq_one_letter_code
_entity_poly.pdbx_strand_id
1 'polypeptide(L)'
;MKTKLPFTYGENIMELSFPEGFLAGGLVKTHPPEEILTMAGMNERIDTALARPDGTERLRDMVKGKGVGFVISDEFRWGLQELIVDRMMAEIFAGDPESLTVFIATGTHDPGVYGKNLIQAVKTIAEKIGRPVRVMANDCDSGEHVYLGETALGTPAEVWDEWLKTEVRVFGHESKHHYMNGYSVADKQVCPGLSSRRTVTSTHKHALDHEYSSAGRNPHHADESRRRNPFGEDNRYVRKMANRHLIIDGDLRDVGRVPEFLL
;
A
#
# COMPACT_ATOMS: atom_id res chain seq x y z
N MET A 1 7.30 -8.46 46.05
CA MET A 1 7.51 -7.15 45.40
C MET A 1 6.30 -6.87 44.50
N LYS A 2 6.17 -5.68 43.87
CA LYS A 2 5.16 -5.47 42.81
C LYS A 2 5.87 -5.40 41.46
N THR A 3 5.31 -6.06 40.46
CA THR A 3 5.70 -5.86 39.06
C THR A 3 4.94 -4.66 38.51
N LYS A 4 5.64 -3.82 37.74
CA LYS A 4 5.08 -2.64 37.07
C LYS A 4 5.29 -2.77 35.57
N LEU A 5 4.26 -2.52 34.78
CA LEU A 5 4.31 -2.63 33.33
C LEU A 5 3.72 -1.37 32.68
N PRO A 6 4.51 -0.59 31.93
CA PRO A 6 3.99 0.52 31.15
C PRO A 6 3.29 0.01 29.88
N PHE A 7 2.22 0.70 29.48
CA PHE A 7 1.54 0.48 28.19
C PHE A 7 0.97 1.79 27.66
N THR A 8 0.87 1.91 26.34
CA THR A 8 0.28 3.08 25.68
C THR A 8 -1.25 3.03 25.73
N TYR A 9 -1.89 4.14 26.09
CA TYR A 9 -3.35 4.31 26.05
C TYR A 9 -3.69 5.74 25.61
N GLY A 10 -4.21 5.87 24.39
CA GLY A 10 -4.33 7.18 23.73
C GLY A 10 -2.95 7.82 23.56
N GLU A 11 -2.82 9.08 23.99
CA GLU A 11 -1.56 9.84 23.95
C GLU A 11 -0.67 9.62 25.19
N ASN A 12 -1.15 8.83 26.17
CA ASN A 12 -0.49 8.65 27.46
C ASN A 12 0.18 7.29 27.59
N ILE A 13 1.16 7.21 28.49
CA ILE A 13 1.69 5.95 29.02
C ILE A 13 1.04 5.69 30.38
N MET A 14 0.30 4.60 30.48
CA MET A 14 -0.29 4.10 31.73
C MET A 14 0.58 3.01 32.34
N GLU A 15 0.47 2.77 33.65
CA GLU A 15 1.20 1.72 34.36
C GLU A 15 0.21 0.70 34.96
N LEU A 16 0.39 -0.58 34.64
CA LEU A 16 -0.22 -1.69 35.37
C LEU A 16 0.69 -2.08 36.53
N SER A 17 0.12 -2.21 37.73
CA SER A 17 0.85 -2.69 38.91
C SER A 17 0.14 -3.89 39.54
N PHE A 18 0.86 -5.01 39.65
CA PHE A 18 0.33 -6.28 40.16
C PHE A 18 1.39 -7.00 41.01
N PRO A 19 1.00 -7.96 41.87
CA PRO A 19 1.96 -8.70 42.67
C PRO A 19 2.95 -9.47 41.81
N GLU A 20 4.18 -9.59 42.30
CA GLU A 20 5.21 -10.41 41.66
C GLU A 20 4.77 -11.88 41.53
N GLY A 21 5.14 -12.54 40.43
CA GLY A 21 4.74 -13.92 40.14
C GLY A 21 3.36 -14.10 39.50
N PHE A 22 2.60 -13.04 39.26
CA PHE A 22 1.26 -13.11 38.63
C PHE A 22 1.27 -13.26 37.11
N LEU A 23 2.43 -13.12 36.45
CA LEU A 23 2.52 -13.35 35.01
C LEU A 23 2.55 -14.85 34.73
N ALA A 24 1.63 -15.32 33.88
CA ALA A 24 1.59 -16.71 33.43
C ALA A 24 2.80 -17.09 32.53
N GLY A 25 3.60 -16.12 32.10
CA GLY A 25 4.79 -16.33 31.27
C GLY A 25 5.59 -15.05 31.08
N GLY A 26 6.65 -15.13 30.27
CA GLY A 26 7.44 -13.96 29.89
C GLY A 26 6.62 -12.96 29.07
N LEU A 27 6.89 -11.67 29.25
CA LEU A 27 6.29 -10.63 28.42
C LEU A 27 6.75 -10.78 26.97
N VAL A 28 5.80 -10.89 26.05
CA VAL A 28 6.09 -10.79 24.61
C VAL A 28 6.44 -9.34 24.33
N LYS A 29 7.72 -9.09 24.09
CA LYS A 29 8.22 -7.78 23.68
C LYS A 29 8.23 -7.72 22.17
N THR A 30 7.92 -6.55 21.62
CA THR A 30 8.25 -6.27 20.22
C THR A 30 9.75 -6.43 20.05
N HIS A 31 10.19 -6.99 18.93
CA HIS A 31 11.60 -6.92 18.57
C HIS A 31 11.95 -5.44 18.39
N PRO A 32 12.85 -4.87 19.22
CA PRO A 32 13.31 -3.53 18.96
C PRO A 32 14.01 -3.56 17.59
N PRO A 33 13.88 -2.50 16.78
CA PRO A 33 14.67 -2.41 15.57
C PRO A 33 16.15 -2.49 15.95
N GLU A 34 16.96 -3.17 15.14
CA GLU A 34 18.42 -3.25 15.36
C GLU A 34 19.04 -1.85 15.40
N GLU A 35 18.43 -0.90 14.69
CA GLU A 35 18.81 0.51 14.64
C GLU A 35 17.55 1.41 14.68
N ILE A 36 17.53 2.41 15.57
CA ILE A 36 16.53 3.48 15.53
C ILE A 36 17.00 4.50 14.49
N LEU A 37 16.33 4.53 13.34
CA LEU A 37 16.71 5.43 12.25
C LEU A 37 16.28 6.87 12.56
N THR A 38 17.21 7.80 12.33
CA THR A 38 16.88 9.22 12.24
C THR A 38 16.14 9.52 10.94
N MET A 39 15.51 10.69 10.82
CA MET A 39 14.91 11.14 9.55
C MET A 39 15.92 11.12 8.39
N ALA A 40 17.17 11.52 8.65
CA ALA A 40 18.24 11.48 7.65
C ALA A 40 18.57 10.03 7.23
N GLY A 41 18.63 9.09 8.18
CA GLY A 41 18.86 7.68 7.89
C GLY A 41 17.71 7.04 7.10
N MET A 42 16.46 7.43 7.38
CA MET A 42 15.31 6.96 6.58
C MET A 42 15.35 7.51 5.14
N ASN A 43 15.68 8.79 4.96
CA ASN A 43 15.90 9.39 3.64
C ASN A 43 16.94 8.60 2.84
N GLU A 44 18.12 8.36 3.44
CA GLU A 44 19.22 7.67 2.78
C GLU A 44 18.86 6.24 2.34
N ARG A 45 18.09 5.52 3.17
CA ARG A 45 17.62 4.17 2.82
C ARG A 45 16.65 4.18 1.63
N ILE A 46 15.73 5.13 1.58
CA ILE A 46 14.81 5.29 0.44
C ILE A 46 15.60 5.67 -0.82
N ASP A 47 16.53 6.62 -0.72
CA ASP A 47 17.36 7.03 -1.85
C ASP A 47 18.22 5.90 -2.41
N THR A 48 18.76 5.07 -1.51
CA THR A 48 19.54 3.89 -1.89
C THR A 48 18.68 2.88 -2.65
N ALA A 49 17.46 2.62 -2.17
CA ALA A 49 16.51 1.73 -2.83
C ALA A 49 16.09 2.26 -4.22
N LEU A 50 15.85 3.57 -4.34
CA LEU A 50 15.53 4.23 -5.62
C LEU A 50 16.71 4.18 -6.61
N ALA A 51 17.93 4.33 -6.13
CA ALA A 51 19.13 4.29 -6.96
C ALA A 51 19.50 2.87 -7.42
N ARG A 52 19.07 1.84 -6.69
CA ARG A 52 19.39 0.42 -6.93
C ARG A 52 18.14 -0.46 -6.73
N PRO A 53 17.14 -0.34 -7.61
CA PRO A 53 15.91 -1.12 -7.46
C PRO A 53 16.14 -2.61 -7.74
N ASP A 54 15.40 -3.44 -7.02
CA ASP A 54 15.44 -4.88 -7.18
C ASP A 54 14.52 -5.32 -8.34
N GLY A 55 15.11 -5.93 -9.37
CA GLY A 55 14.38 -6.60 -10.44
C GLY A 55 13.68 -5.68 -11.45
N THR A 56 13.92 -4.37 -11.42
CA THR A 56 13.40 -3.39 -12.40
C THR A 56 14.47 -2.39 -12.83
N GLU A 57 14.18 -1.60 -13.86
CA GLU A 57 14.95 -0.39 -14.18
C GLU A 57 14.73 0.68 -13.08
N ARG A 58 15.55 1.74 -13.09
CA ARG A 58 15.35 2.88 -12.18
C ARG A 58 14.04 3.59 -12.49
N LEU A 59 13.36 4.06 -11.45
CA LEU A 59 12.08 4.75 -11.58
C LEU A 59 12.15 5.92 -12.56
N ARG A 60 13.17 6.78 -12.47
CA ARG A 60 13.37 7.90 -13.39
C ARG A 60 13.47 7.49 -14.87
N ASP A 61 13.99 6.30 -15.16
CA ASP A 61 14.14 5.83 -16.53
C ASP A 61 12.79 5.28 -17.06
N MET A 62 12.00 4.64 -16.18
CA MET A 62 10.71 4.05 -16.51
C MET A 62 9.64 5.10 -16.88
N VAL A 63 9.67 6.26 -16.20
CA VAL A 63 8.61 7.29 -16.26
C VAL A 63 8.77 8.30 -17.39
N LYS A 64 9.92 8.33 -18.07
CA LYS A 64 10.26 9.37 -19.05
C LYS A 64 9.23 9.47 -20.17
N GLY A 65 8.58 10.63 -20.27
CA GLY A 65 7.57 10.92 -21.30
C GLY A 65 6.32 10.05 -21.24
N LYS A 66 5.97 9.51 -20.06
CA LYS A 66 4.76 8.69 -19.86
C LYS A 66 3.83 9.27 -18.80
N GLY A 67 2.56 8.88 -18.84
CA GLY A 67 1.59 9.09 -17.77
C GLY A 67 1.83 8.15 -16.59
N VAL A 68 2.14 8.73 -15.43
CA VAL A 68 2.49 7.98 -14.21
C VAL A 68 1.34 7.99 -13.22
N GLY A 69 0.99 6.79 -12.73
CA GLY A 69 0.14 6.62 -11.56
C GLY A 69 0.96 6.25 -10.35
N PHE A 70 0.89 7.04 -9.28
CA PHE A 70 1.60 6.80 -8.03
C PHE A 70 0.59 6.55 -6.90
N VAL A 71 0.49 5.31 -6.43
CA VAL A 71 -0.46 4.93 -5.35
C VAL A 71 0.22 4.92 -3.99
N ILE A 72 -0.46 5.52 -3.02
CA ILE A 72 -0.07 5.56 -1.61
C ILE A 72 -1.24 5.11 -0.73
N SER A 73 -0.94 4.55 0.44
CA SER A 73 -1.96 4.17 1.42
C SER A 73 -2.57 5.41 2.09
N ASP A 74 -3.81 5.28 2.56
CA ASP A 74 -4.55 6.35 3.23
C ASP A 74 -4.06 6.70 4.66
N GLU A 75 -4.73 7.66 5.28
CA GLU A 75 -4.35 8.23 6.58
C GLU A 75 -4.46 7.25 7.75
N PHE A 76 -5.25 6.18 7.66
CA PHE A 76 -5.27 5.15 8.72
C PHE A 76 -3.92 4.42 8.83
N ARG A 77 -3.04 4.60 7.84
CA ARG A 77 -1.69 4.04 7.83
C ARG A 77 -0.62 5.06 8.23
N TRP A 78 -0.98 6.26 8.67
CA TRP A 78 -0.05 7.37 8.88
C TRP A 78 1.24 6.98 9.62
N GLY A 79 2.37 7.45 9.09
CA GLY A 79 3.72 7.04 9.45
C GLY A 79 4.72 7.60 8.45
N LEU A 80 5.04 6.82 7.42
CA LEU A 80 6.08 7.18 6.43
C LEU A 80 5.54 7.82 5.14
N GLN A 81 4.24 8.12 5.03
CA GLN A 81 3.60 8.54 3.78
C GLN A 81 4.19 9.85 3.25
N GLU A 82 4.29 10.90 4.06
CA GLU A 82 4.87 12.17 3.58
C GLU A 82 6.31 11.99 3.08
N LEU A 83 7.09 11.19 3.80
CA LEU A 83 8.45 10.86 3.43
C LEU A 83 8.50 10.09 2.09
N ILE A 84 7.70 9.03 1.97
CA ILE A 84 7.59 8.23 0.73
C ILE A 84 7.15 9.13 -0.43
N VAL A 85 6.14 9.98 -0.23
CA VAL A 85 5.63 10.90 -1.25
C VAL A 85 6.72 11.87 -1.68
N ASP A 86 7.41 12.52 -0.73
CA ASP A 86 8.48 13.48 -1.01
C ASP A 86 9.59 12.85 -1.87
N ARG A 87 10.12 11.69 -1.44
CA ARG A 87 11.23 11.04 -2.15
C ARG A 87 10.81 10.46 -3.50
N MET A 88 9.65 9.81 -3.57
CA MET A 88 9.16 9.19 -4.80
C MET A 88 8.78 10.24 -5.84
N MET A 89 8.13 11.33 -5.45
CA MET A 89 7.80 12.41 -6.38
C MET A 89 9.05 13.08 -6.93
N ALA A 90 10.07 13.31 -6.09
CA ALA A 90 11.36 13.84 -6.56
C ALA A 90 12.01 12.93 -7.62
N GLU A 91 12.03 11.61 -7.39
CA GLU A 91 12.57 10.64 -8.35
C GLU A 91 11.75 10.55 -9.63
N ILE A 92 10.41 10.54 -9.52
CA ILE A 92 9.52 10.55 -10.68
C ILE A 92 9.78 11.79 -11.53
N PHE A 93 9.78 13.00 -10.94
CA PHE A 93 10.00 14.23 -11.70
C PHE A 93 11.42 14.38 -12.25
N ALA A 94 12.43 13.76 -11.62
CA ALA A 94 13.78 13.68 -12.19
C ALA A 94 13.82 12.86 -13.49
N GLY A 95 12.84 11.97 -13.72
CA GLY A 95 12.66 11.24 -14.96
C GLY A 95 11.90 11.98 -16.05
N ASP A 96 11.37 13.18 -15.75
CA ASP A 96 10.53 14.00 -16.63
C ASP A 96 9.31 13.24 -17.22
N PRO A 97 8.31 12.93 -16.37
CA PRO A 97 7.09 12.27 -16.80
C PRO A 97 6.22 13.23 -17.61
N GLU A 98 5.36 12.69 -18.48
CA GLU A 98 4.35 13.48 -19.17
C GLU A 98 3.31 14.02 -18.18
N SER A 99 2.84 13.16 -17.28
CA SER A 99 1.90 13.51 -16.22
C SER A 99 2.09 12.66 -14.98
N LEU A 100 1.67 13.18 -13.82
CA LEU A 100 1.65 12.45 -12.56
C LEU A 100 0.28 12.57 -11.91
N THR A 101 -0.33 11.41 -11.64
CA THR A 101 -1.51 11.30 -10.79
C THR A 101 -1.17 10.49 -9.54
N VAL A 102 -1.40 11.09 -8.38
CA VAL A 102 -1.26 10.43 -7.07
C VAL A 102 -2.61 9.89 -6.63
N PHE A 103 -2.65 8.58 -6.37
CA PHE A 103 -3.84 7.84 -5.98
C PHE A 103 -3.77 7.50 -4.49
N ILE A 104 -4.81 7.82 -3.75
CA ILE A 104 -4.94 7.43 -2.34
C ILE A 104 -5.83 6.20 -2.27
N ALA A 105 -5.21 5.10 -1.84
CA ALA A 105 -5.81 3.79 -1.67
C ALA A 105 -6.58 3.70 -0.34
N THR A 106 -7.81 4.20 -0.32
CA THR A 106 -8.73 4.22 0.83
C THR A 106 -9.45 2.89 1.06
N GLY A 107 -9.58 2.04 0.04
CA GLY A 107 -10.42 0.84 0.11
C GLY A 107 -11.86 1.21 0.49
N THR A 108 -12.34 0.70 1.61
CA THR A 108 -13.71 0.95 2.11
C THR A 108 -13.82 2.12 3.08
N HIS A 109 -12.73 2.85 3.32
CA HIS A 109 -12.73 4.02 4.18
C HIS A 109 -13.31 5.24 3.46
N ASP A 110 -13.90 6.17 4.22
CA ASP A 110 -14.41 7.43 3.69
C ASP A 110 -13.25 8.29 3.15
N PRO A 111 -13.19 8.57 1.83
CA PRO A 111 -12.11 9.37 1.24
C PRO A 111 -12.09 10.83 1.70
N GLY A 112 -13.24 11.39 2.06
CA GLY A 112 -13.36 12.76 2.60
C GLY A 112 -12.75 12.90 3.99
N VAL A 113 -12.59 11.79 4.71
CA VAL A 113 -11.92 11.75 6.02
C VAL A 113 -10.48 11.27 5.84
N TYR A 114 -10.27 10.07 5.31
CA TYR A 114 -8.97 9.39 5.32
C TYR A 114 -8.05 9.74 4.14
N GLY A 115 -8.55 10.49 3.16
CA GLY A 115 -7.73 11.05 2.07
C GLY A 115 -7.35 12.51 2.27
N LYS A 116 -8.09 13.26 3.12
CA LYS A 116 -8.03 14.73 3.15
C LYS A 116 -6.66 15.30 3.48
N ASN A 117 -6.05 14.85 4.58
CA ASN A 117 -4.77 15.41 5.01
C ASN A 117 -3.63 14.98 4.08
N LEU A 118 -3.69 13.76 3.56
CA LEU A 118 -2.72 13.26 2.61
C LEU A 118 -2.80 13.98 1.25
N ILE A 119 -3.99 14.31 0.77
CA ILE A 119 -4.19 15.20 -0.39
C ILE A 119 -3.47 16.53 -0.18
N GLN A 120 -3.63 17.12 1.00
CA GLN A 120 -2.98 18.40 1.31
C GLN A 120 -1.45 18.26 1.37
N ALA A 121 -0.95 17.21 2.01
CA ALA A 121 0.50 16.94 2.08
C ALA A 121 1.11 16.77 0.68
N VAL A 122 0.48 15.96 -0.19
CA VAL A 122 0.91 15.77 -1.59
C VAL A 122 0.95 17.10 -2.34
N LYS A 123 -0.08 17.94 -2.20
CA LYS A 123 -0.12 19.27 -2.83
C LYS A 123 1.00 20.17 -2.35
N THR A 124 1.23 20.24 -1.03
CA THR A 124 2.32 21.02 -0.45
C THR A 124 3.70 20.54 -0.90
N ILE A 125 3.89 19.22 -1.06
CA ILE A 125 5.13 18.66 -1.62
C ILE A 125 5.27 19.03 -3.11
N ALA A 126 4.20 18.91 -3.90
CA ALA A 126 4.19 19.29 -5.31
C ALA A 126 4.54 20.78 -5.52
N GLU A 127 3.99 21.66 -4.68
CA GLU A 127 4.30 23.09 -4.66
C GLU A 127 5.78 23.36 -4.40
N LYS A 128 6.39 22.65 -3.44
CA LYS A 128 7.85 22.74 -3.17
C LYS A 128 8.70 22.28 -4.34
N ILE A 129 8.25 21.25 -5.07
CA ILE A 129 8.93 20.73 -6.27
C ILE A 129 8.73 21.68 -7.47
N GLY A 130 7.65 22.47 -7.49
CA GLY A 130 7.32 23.39 -8.58
C GLY A 130 6.75 22.68 -9.81
N ARG A 131 6.18 21.48 -9.65
CA ARG A 131 5.54 20.72 -10.73
C ARG A 131 4.08 20.40 -10.35
N PRO A 132 3.11 20.60 -11.25
CA PRO A 132 1.71 20.27 -10.96
C PRO A 132 1.52 18.75 -10.82
N VAL A 133 0.56 18.37 -9.97
CA VAL A 133 0.19 16.97 -9.77
C VAL A 133 -1.33 16.86 -9.62
N ARG A 134 -1.93 15.82 -10.19
CA ARG A 134 -3.32 15.45 -9.87
C ARG A 134 -3.30 14.53 -8.66
N VAL A 135 -4.15 14.78 -7.67
CA VAL A 135 -4.28 13.88 -6.51
C VAL A 135 -5.75 13.55 -6.28
N MET A 136 -6.03 12.29 -6.01
CA MET A 136 -7.39 11.78 -5.87
C MET A 136 -7.42 10.58 -4.91
N ALA A 137 -8.57 10.34 -4.30
CA ALA A 137 -8.80 9.21 -3.41
C ALA A 137 -9.90 8.33 -3.98
N ASN A 138 -9.73 7.01 -3.87
CA ASN A 138 -10.76 6.07 -4.30
C ASN A 138 -12.01 6.22 -3.43
N ASP A 139 -13.17 6.11 -4.04
CA ASP A 139 -14.43 5.90 -3.33
C ASP A 139 -15.01 4.58 -3.84
N CYS A 140 -15.05 3.57 -2.98
CA CYS A 140 -15.47 2.23 -3.39
C CYS A 140 -16.97 2.12 -3.72
N ASP A 141 -17.77 3.14 -3.39
CA ASP A 141 -19.22 3.19 -3.63
C ASP A 141 -19.62 4.13 -4.77
N SER A 142 -18.88 5.22 -4.97
CA SER A 142 -19.21 6.25 -5.97
C SER A 142 -18.21 6.39 -7.12
N GLY A 143 -17.02 5.78 -7.01
CA GLY A 143 -16.02 5.77 -8.08
C GLY A 143 -16.44 4.88 -9.26
N GLU A 144 -15.95 5.20 -10.45
CA GLU A 144 -16.12 4.37 -11.64
C GLU A 144 -15.10 3.22 -11.60
N HIS A 145 -15.55 1.99 -11.32
CA HIS A 145 -14.69 0.79 -11.35
C HIS A 145 -14.98 -0.06 -12.57
N VAL A 146 -13.94 -0.44 -13.30
CA VAL A 146 -14.04 -1.29 -14.48
C VAL A 146 -13.91 -2.75 -14.08
N TYR A 147 -14.87 -3.56 -14.52
CA TYR A 147 -14.83 -5.01 -14.36
C TYR A 147 -13.79 -5.65 -15.29
N LEU A 148 -12.85 -6.39 -14.70
CA LEU A 148 -11.72 -7.04 -15.37
C LEU A 148 -11.91 -8.56 -15.55
N GLY A 149 -13.03 -9.11 -15.09
CA GLY A 149 -13.29 -10.55 -15.01
C GLY A 149 -13.35 -11.06 -13.57
N GLU A 150 -13.35 -12.38 -13.41
CA GLU A 150 -13.34 -13.04 -12.09
C GLU A 150 -11.95 -13.61 -11.78
N THR A 151 -11.53 -13.52 -10.53
CA THR A 151 -10.30 -14.17 -10.05
C THR A 151 -10.49 -15.69 -10.00
N ALA A 152 -9.39 -16.43 -9.85
CA ALA A 152 -9.44 -17.89 -9.69
C ALA A 152 -10.19 -18.34 -8.43
N LEU A 153 -10.44 -17.45 -7.47
CA LEU A 153 -11.21 -17.72 -6.25
C LEU A 153 -12.67 -17.22 -6.34
N GLY A 154 -13.09 -16.75 -7.53
CA GLY A 154 -14.47 -16.33 -7.80
C GLY A 154 -14.78 -14.89 -7.41
N THR A 155 -13.77 -14.05 -7.17
CA THR A 155 -13.99 -12.64 -6.87
C THR A 155 -14.16 -11.84 -8.15
N PRO A 156 -15.26 -11.08 -8.32
CA PRO A 156 -15.37 -10.13 -9.42
C PRO A 156 -14.34 -9.02 -9.22
N ALA A 157 -13.38 -8.89 -10.14
CA ALA A 157 -12.33 -7.89 -10.05
C ALA A 157 -12.80 -6.58 -10.70
N GLU A 158 -13.08 -5.57 -9.90
CA GLU A 158 -13.49 -4.24 -10.32
C GLU A 158 -12.50 -3.22 -9.74
N VAL A 159 -11.77 -2.55 -10.62
CA VAL A 159 -10.67 -1.64 -10.25
C VAL A 159 -10.92 -0.26 -10.84
N TRP A 160 -10.53 0.76 -10.09
CA TRP A 160 -10.78 2.15 -10.43
C TRP A 160 -10.25 2.51 -11.83
N ASP A 161 -11.11 3.05 -12.68
CA ASP A 161 -10.82 3.36 -14.08
C ASP A 161 -9.62 4.30 -14.25
N GLU A 162 -9.49 5.31 -13.39
CA GLU A 162 -8.39 6.27 -13.41
C GLU A 162 -7.03 5.59 -13.20
N TRP A 163 -6.97 4.57 -12.34
CA TRP A 163 -5.76 3.75 -12.18
C TRP A 163 -5.46 2.94 -13.44
N LEU A 164 -6.50 2.47 -14.12
CA LEU A 164 -6.36 1.72 -15.37
C LEU A 164 -5.93 2.57 -16.56
N LYS A 165 -5.91 3.91 -16.46
CA LYS A 165 -5.39 4.84 -17.48
C LYS A 165 -3.88 5.11 -17.36
N THR A 166 -3.22 4.54 -16.35
CA THR A 166 -1.80 4.84 -16.04
C THR A 166 -0.84 3.93 -16.81
N GLU A 167 0.13 4.53 -17.52
CA GLU A 167 1.11 3.81 -18.36
C GLU A 167 2.31 3.28 -17.56
N VAL A 168 2.58 3.88 -16.40
CA VAL A 168 3.55 3.40 -15.41
C VAL A 168 2.92 3.45 -14.03
N ARG A 169 2.98 2.34 -13.30
CA ARG A 169 2.33 2.18 -12.00
C ARG A 169 3.35 2.09 -10.88
N VAL A 170 3.33 3.08 -10.01
CA VAL A 170 4.30 3.25 -8.95
C VAL A 170 3.60 3.03 -7.61
N PHE A 171 4.18 2.18 -6.77
CA PHE A 171 3.62 1.78 -5.49
C PHE A 171 4.48 2.33 -4.34
N GLY A 172 3.96 3.35 -3.64
CA GLY A 172 4.55 3.92 -2.43
C GLY A 172 3.96 3.25 -1.21
N HIS A 173 4.63 2.21 -0.71
CA HIS A 173 4.07 1.32 0.30
C HIS A 173 4.97 1.22 1.53
N GLU A 174 4.36 0.98 2.69
CA GLU A 174 5.07 0.61 3.91
C GLU A 174 4.58 -0.75 4.42
N SER A 175 5.51 -1.67 4.61
CA SER A 175 5.20 -3.02 5.08
C SER A 175 5.07 -3.04 6.59
N LYS A 176 3.89 -3.44 7.08
CA LYS A 176 3.56 -3.60 8.51
C LYS A 176 2.96 -4.99 8.73
N HIS A 177 3.04 -5.53 9.95
CA HIS A 177 2.33 -6.79 10.27
C HIS A 177 0.82 -6.62 10.06
N HIS A 178 0.17 -7.68 9.56
CA HIS A 178 -1.26 -7.68 9.27
C HIS A 178 -1.90 -8.98 9.73
N TYR A 179 -2.92 -8.87 10.57
CA TYR A 179 -3.51 -10.01 11.29
C TYR A 179 -4.18 -11.06 10.39
N MET A 180 -4.64 -10.69 9.20
CA MET A 180 -5.28 -11.61 8.23
C MET A 180 -4.50 -11.83 6.92
N ASN A 181 -3.48 -11.01 6.66
CA ASN A 181 -2.75 -11.02 5.38
C ASN A 181 -1.27 -11.34 5.54
N GLY A 182 -0.86 -11.70 6.76
CA GLY A 182 0.53 -11.74 7.21
C GLY A 182 1.15 -10.36 7.37
N TYR A 183 1.20 -9.61 6.27
CA TYR A 183 1.84 -8.33 6.14
C TYR A 183 1.01 -7.39 5.26
N SER A 184 1.16 -6.09 5.45
CA SER A 184 0.78 -5.09 4.46
C SER A 184 1.73 -5.23 3.29
N VAL A 185 1.22 -5.40 2.08
CA VAL A 185 2.00 -5.58 0.84
C VAL A 185 1.39 -4.72 -0.27
N ALA A 186 2.15 -4.43 -1.32
CA ALA A 186 1.72 -3.59 -2.43
C ALA A 186 0.42 -4.05 -3.11
N ASP A 187 0.14 -5.36 -3.14
CA ASP A 187 -1.13 -5.88 -3.68
C ASP A 187 -2.35 -5.25 -3.01
N LYS A 188 -2.22 -4.90 -1.72
CA LYS A 188 -3.28 -4.24 -0.95
C LYS A 188 -3.61 -2.83 -1.43
N GLN A 189 -2.66 -2.16 -2.10
CA GLN A 189 -2.91 -0.84 -2.66
C GLN A 189 -3.90 -0.92 -3.81
N VAL A 190 -3.91 -1.99 -4.61
CA VAL A 190 -4.97 -2.19 -5.61
C VAL A 190 -6.21 -2.81 -4.99
N CYS A 191 -6.05 -3.93 -4.27
CA CYS A 191 -7.17 -4.60 -3.62
C CYS A 191 -6.85 -4.89 -2.14
N PRO A 192 -7.48 -4.20 -1.19
CA PRO A 192 -8.73 -3.46 -1.35
C PRO A 192 -8.61 -2.01 -1.85
N GLY A 193 -7.41 -1.42 -1.86
CA GLY A 193 -7.23 0.04 -1.87
C GLY A 193 -7.89 0.86 -2.99
N LEU A 194 -7.83 0.38 -4.24
CA LEU A 194 -8.40 1.02 -5.44
C LEU A 194 -9.54 0.18 -6.06
N SER A 195 -10.12 -0.74 -5.29
CA SER A 195 -11.16 -1.66 -5.75
C SER A 195 -12.56 -1.17 -5.36
N SER A 196 -13.58 -1.65 -6.08
CA SER A 196 -14.99 -1.41 -5.72
C SER A 196 -15.38 -2.10 -4.41
N ARG A 197 -16.47 -1.65 -3.76
CA ARG A 197 -16.99 -2.32 -2.55
C ARG A 197 -17.33 -3.78 -2.82
N ARG A 198 -17.81 -4.11 -4.02
CA ARG A 198 -18.16 -5.49 -4.40
C ARG A 198 -16.93 -6.39 -4.42
N THR A 199 -15.85 -5.94 -5.06
CA THR A 199 -14.57 -6.67 -5.07
C THR A 199 -14.02 -6.80 -3.65
N VAL A 200 -13.98 -5.70 -2.88
CA VAL A 200 -13.45 -5.72 -1.51
C VAL A 200 -14.25 -6.68 -0.62
N THR A 201 -15.58 -6.64 -0.69
CA THR A 201 -16.44 -7.54 0.10
C THR A 201 -16.22 -9.00 -0.28
N SER A 202 -16.01 -9.29 -1.57
CA SER A 202 -15.73 -10.64 -2.04
C SER A 202 -14.37 -11.16 -1.54
N THR A 203 -13.29 -10.39 -1.70
CA THR A 203 -11.96 -10.81 -1.22
C THR A 203 -11.96 -11.02 0.29
N HIS A 204 -12.65 -10.18 1.06
CA HIS A 204 -12.69 -10.29 2.53
C HIS A 204 -13.43 -11.53 3.03
N LYS A 205 -14.23 -12.22 2.21
CA LYS A 205 -14.77 -13.54 2.58
C LYS A 205 -13.64 -14.56 2.80
N HIS A 206 -12.57 -14.47 2.00
CA HIS A 206 -11.40 -15.33 2.17
C HIS A 206 -10.59 -15.01 3.42
N ALA A 207 -10.74 -13.82 4.01
CA ALA A 207 -10.12 -13.48 5.29
C ALA A 207 -10.70 -14.28 6.47
N LEU A 208 -11.85 -14.93 6.29
CA LEU A 208 -12.49 -15.78 7.31
C LEU A 208 -11.89 -17.20 7.37
N ASP A 209 -10.94 -17.55 6.49
CA ASP A 209 -10.15 -18.76 6.61
C ASP A 209 -9.17 -18.62 7.80
N HIS A 210 -9.59 -19.10 8.97
CA HIS A 210 -8.81 -18.99 10.20
C HIS A 210 -7.50 -19.80 10.20
N GLU A 211 -7.33 -20.74 9.26
CA GLU A 211 -6.13 -21.57 9.17
C GLU A 211 -5.04 -20.90 8.31
N TYR A 212 -5.43 -20.24 7.21
CA TYR A 212 -4.50 -19.71 6.21
C TYR A 212 -4.49 -18.18 6.09
N SER A 213 -5.63 -17.51 6.31
CA SER A 213 -5.72 -16.04 6.28
C SER A 213 -5.35 -15.44 7.63
N SER A 214 -4.09 -15.60 8.02
CA SER A 214 -3.58 -15.27 9.35
C SER A 214 -2.34 -14.37 9.31
N ALA A 215 -1.91 -13.93 10.49
CA ALA A 215 -0.59 -13.33 10.67
C ALA A 215 0.50 -14.31 10.24
N GLY A 216 1.62 -13.78 9.72
CA GLY A 216 2.76 -14.58 9.27
C GLY A 216 2.57 -15.40 8.00
N ARG A 217 1.41 -15.37 7.33
CA ARG A 217 1.18 -16.06 6.04
C ARG A 217 0.87 -15.06 4.93
N ASN A 218 1.54 -15.15 3.78
CA ASN A 218 1.32 -14.26 2.65
C ASN A 218 1.91 -14.84 1.35
N PRO A 219 1.32 -14.63 0.16
CA PRO A 219 1.85 -15.17 -1.10
C PRO A 219 3.30 -14.79 -1.42
N HIS A 220 3.79 -13.69 -0.86
CA HIS A 220 5.17 -13.20 -1.04
C HIS A 220 6.12 -13.67 0.06
N HIS A 221 5.68 -14.54 0.97
CA HIS A 221 6.54 -15.04 2.04
C HIS A 221 7.70 -15.86 1.47
N ALA A 222 8.92 -15.67 2.01
CA ALA A 222 10.12 -16.36 1.56
C ALA A 222 10.00 -17.89 1.69
N ASP A 223 9.56 -18.37 2.86
CA ASP A 223 9.20 -19.77 3.13
C ASP A 223 7.90 -20.16 2.41
N GLU A 224 7.98 -21.16 1.53
CA GLU A 224 6.88 -21.63 0.69
C GLU A 224 5.71 -22.20 1.50
N SER A 225 5.98 -22.82 2.65
CA SER A 225 4.96 -23.41 3.53
C SER A 225 4.02 -22.36 4.12
N ARG A 226 4.45 -21.10 4.11
CA ARG A 226 3.74 -19.93 4.63
C ARG A 226 3.16 -19.04 3.53
N ARG A 227 3.25 -19.45 2.26
CA ARG A 227 2.71 -18.68 1.13
C ARG A 227 1.19 -18.77 1.01
N ARG A 228 0.61 -19.89 1.42
CA ARG A 228 -0.85 -20.08 1.35
C ARG A 228 -1.56 -19.12 2.29
N ASN A 229 -2.25 -18.15 1.71
CA ASN A 229 -3.15 -17.21 2.36
C ASN A 229 -4.20 -16.79 1.32
N PRO A 230 -5.41 -17.36 1.33
CA PRO A 230 -6.39 -17.15 0.25
C PRO A 230 -6.83 -15.68 0.16
N PHE A 231 -6.87 -14.93 1.26
CA PHE A 231 -7.13 -13.48 1.21
C PHE A 231 -6.02 -12.73 0.45
N GLY A 232 -4.76 -13.00 0.77
CA GLY A 232 -3.61 -12.39 0.09
C GLY A 232 -3.48 -12.82 -1.36
N GLU A 233 -3.76 -14.09 -1.67
CA GLU A 233 -3.75 -14.63 -3.04
C GLU A 233 -4.79 -13.93 -3.91
N ASP A 234 -5.99 -13.71 -3.39
CA ASP A 234 -7.06 -13.08 -4.16
C ASP A 234 -6.79 -11.60 -4.43
N ASN A 235 -6.30 -10.87 -3.42
CA ASN A 235 -5.84 -9.48 -3.59
C ASN A 235 -4.74 -9.39 -4.68
N ARG A 236 -3.82 -10.36 -4.70
CA ARG A 236 -2.77 -10.47 -5.72
C ARG A 236 -3.35 -10.76 -7.11
N TYR A 237 -4.38 -11.59 -7.23
CA TYR A 237 -5.06 -11.83 -8.51
C TYR A 237 -5.68 -10.55 -9.05
N VAL A 238 -6.43 -9.80 -8.23
CA VAL A 238 -7.02 -8.51 -8.64
C VAL A 238 -5.95 -7.53 -9.11
N ARG A 239 -4.84 -7.37 -8.37
CA ARG A 239 -3.72 -6.53 -8.81
C ARG A 239 -3.13 -7.00 -10.15
N LYS A 240 -2.88 -8.30 -10.32
CA LYS A 240 -2.31 -8.84 -11.57
C LYS A 240 -3.25 -8.62 -12.76
N MET A 241 -4.57 -8.80 -12.56
CA MET A 241 -5.57 -8.51 -13.57
C MET A 241 -5.54 -7.02 -13.92
N ALA A 242 -5.50 -6.12 -12.94
CA ALA A 242 -5.31 -4.70 -13.21
C ALA A 242 -4.03 -4.44 -14.01
N ASN A 243 -2.90 -5.03 -13.60
CA ASN A 243 -1.60 -4.84 -14.23
C ASN A 243 -1.47 -5.36 -15.67
N ARG A 244 -2.43 -6.16 -16.11
CA ARG A 244 -2.49 -6.64 -17.49
C ARG A 244 -3.29 -5.71 -18.40
N HIS A 245 -4.09 -4.80 -17.83
CA HIS A 245 -5.01 -3.95 -18.59
C HIS A 245 -4.67 -2.46 -18.52
N LEU A 246 -4.91 -1.77 -19.63
CA LEU A 246 -4.80 -0.32 -19.78
C LEU A 246 -6.04 0.18 -20.53
N ILE A 247 -6.60 1.32 -20.11
CA ILE A 247 -7.64 2.02 -20.85
C ILE A 247 -6.97 2.93 -21.87
N ILE A 248 -7.18 2.66 -23.15
CA ILE A 248 -6.64 3.44 -24.28
C ILE A 248 -7.84 3.91 -25.11
N ASP A 249 -7.96 5.23 -25.31
CA ASP A 249 -9.06 5.85 -26.06
C ASP A 249 -10.47 5.46 -25.56
N GLY A 250 -10.59 5.18 -24.25
CA GLY A 250 -11.85 4.77 -23.61
C GLY A 250 -12.10 3.26 -23.59
N ASP A 251 -11.29 2.47 -24.31
CA ASP A 251 -11.43 1.02 -24.35
C ASP A 251 -10.45 0.34 -23.40
N LEU A 252 -10.96 -0.63 -22.62
CA LEU A 252 -10.11 -1.52 -21.82
C LEU A 252 -9.39 -2.51 -22.74
N ARG A 253 -8.05 -2.50 -22.72
CA ARG A 253 -7.21 -3.39 -23.53
C ARG A 253 -6.29 -4.20 -22.65
N ASP A 254 -6.15 -5.48 -22.97
CA ASP A 254 -5.07 -6.33 -22.44
C ASP A 254 -3.76 -5.97 -23.16
N VAL A 255 -2.85 -5.36 -22.42
CA VAL A 255 -1.52 -4.93 -22.90
C VAL A 255 -0.41 -5.89 -22.45
N GLY A 256 -0.77 -7.06 -21.91
CA GLY A 256 0.14 -8.05 -21.37
C GLY A 256 0.70 -7.68 -19.99
N ARG A 257 1.38 -6.53 -19.88
CA ARG A 257 1.90 -6.01 -18.62
C ARG A 257 2.16 -4.50 -18.69
N VAL A 258 1.54 -3.76 -17.79
CA VAL A 258 1.87 -2.36 -17.50
C VAL A 258 3.16 -2.33 -16.65
N PRO A 259 4.17 -1.51 -17.01
CA PRO A 259 5.36 -1.29 -16.19
C PRO A 259 5.02 -0.86 -14.78
N GLU A 260 5.70 -1.45 -13.79
CA GLU A 260 5.45 -1.17 -12.38
C GLU A 260 6.74 -1.03 -11.57
N PHE A 261 6.73 -0.10 -10.63
CA PHE A 261 7.82 0.14 -9.69
C PHE A 261 7.28 0.05 -8.26
N LEU A 262 7.98 -0.68 -7.40
CA LEU A 262 7.64 -0.83 -5.99
C LEU A 262 8.79 -0.29 -5.13
N LEU A 263 8.48 0.66 -4.25
CA LEU A 263 9.36 1.07 -3.17
C LEU A 263 9.17 0.17 -1.94
#